data_AF-A0A8T4YEX9-F1
#
_entry.id   AF-A0A8T4YEX9-F1
#
_cell.length_a   1.000
_cell.length_b   1.000
_cell.length_c   1.000
_cell.angle_alpha   90.00
_cell.angle_beta   90.00
_cell.angle_gamma   90.00
#
_symmetry.space_group_name_H-M   'P 1'
#
loop_
_entity.id
_entity.type
_entity.pdbx_description
1 polymer ?
#
loop_
_entity_poly.entity_id
_entity_poly.type
_entity_poly.pdbx_seq_one_letter_code
_entity_poly.pdbx_strand_id
1 'polypeptide(L)'
;MIDPYRRGWALRYLREAKAELEAARKMPYMAPSLILEAIRKARNAIYYSLGEPAFIENVVRENIEKPQAGNDPILKCLVEIEEMLQQLAQLEEVNEEKAMKQADSLIQLASEIVEAVIGEKVEE
;
A
#
# COMPACT_ATOMS: atom_id res chain seq x y z
N MET A 1 -19.56 -4.78 -8.27
CA MET A 1 -18.55 -5.21 -9.26
C MET A 1 -17.56 -4.07 -9.42
N ILE A 2 -16.27 -4.34 -9.23
CA ILE A 2 -15.21 -3.38 -9.56
C ILE A 2 -15.25 -3.11 -11.07
N ASP A 3 -15.13 -1.86 -11.51
CA ASP A 3 -15.03 -1.58 -12.93
C ASP A 3 -13.64 -1.94 -13.46
N PRO A 4 -13.52 -2.26 -14.78
CA PRO A 4 -12.26 -2.63 -15.39
C PRO A 4 -11.15 -1.58 -15.25
N TYR A 5 -11.50 -0.30 -15.12
CA TYR A 5 -10.53 0.78 -14.97
C TYR A 5 -9.85 0.71 -13.61
N ARG A 6 -10.61 0.68 -12.51
CA ARG A 6 -10.06 0.54 -11.16
C ARG A 6 -9.30 -0.78 -10.98
N ARG A 7 -9.81 -1.86 -11.58
CA ARG A 7 -9.12 -3.14 -11.63
C ARG A 7 -7.74 -3.02 -12.27
N GLY A 8 -7.67 -2.42 -13.46
CA GLY A 8 -6.41 -2.24 -14.19
C GLY A 8 -5.40 -1.40 -13.41
N TRP A 9 -5.88 -0.34 -12.75
CA TRP A 9 -5.04 0.49 -11.89
C TRP A 9 -4.52 -0.26 -10.66
N ALA A 10 -5.37 -1.02 -9.95
CA ALA A 10 -4.95 -1.80 -8.79
C ALA A 10 -3.82 -2.78 -9.15
N LEU A 11 -3.99 -3.56 -10.22
CA LEU A 11 -2.98 -4.51 -10.68
C LEU A 11 -1.70 -3.81 -11.17
N ARG A 12 -1.85 -2.67 -11.86
CA ARG A 12 -0.71 -1.86 -12.32
C ARG A 12 0.12 -1.36 -11.14
N TYR A 13 -0.53 -0.76 -10.15
CA TYR A 13 0.14 -0.23 -8.97
C TYR A 13 0.88 -1.31 -8.17
N LEU A 14 0.34 -2.54 -8.09
CA LEU A 14 1.07 -3.66 -7.48
C LEU A 14 2.35 -4.01 -8.24
N ARG A 15 2.28 -4.09 -9.57
CA ARG A 15 3.47 -4.40 -10.39
C ARG A 15 4.53 -3.32 -10.25
N GLU A 16 4.11 -2.05 -10.29
CA GLU A 16 5.03 -0.93 -10.10
C GLU A 16 5.64 -0.92 -8.69
N ALA A 17 4.86 -1.22 -7.65
CA ALA A 17 5.37 -1.34 -6.29
C ALA A 17 6.46 -2.42 -6.17
N LYS A 18 6.20 -3.60 -6.72
CA LYS A 18 7.18 -4.70 -6.76
C LYS A 18 8.46 -4.29 -7.51
N ALA A 19 8.31 -3.64 -8.66
CA ALA A 19 9.45 -3.19 -9.47
C ALA A 19 10.31 -2.13 -8.75
N GLU A 20 9.68 -1.20 -8.03
CA GLU A 20 10.39 -0.17 -7.26
C GLU A 20 11.12 -0.74 -6.06
N LEU A 21 10.53 -1.72 -5.36
CA LEU A 21 11.22 -2.42 -4.28
C LEU A 21 12.42 -3.22 -4.81
N GLU A 22 12.28 -3.87 -5.97
CA GLU A 22 13.40 -4.56 -6.61
C GLU A 22 14.50 -3.59 -7.07
N ALA A 23 14.12 -2.43 -7.60
CA ALA A 23 15.06 -1.37 -7.94
C ALA A 23 15.80 -0.85 -6.68
N ALA A 24 15.10 -0.68 -5.56
CA ALA A 24 15.69 -0.28 -4.29
C ALA A 24 16.77 -1.28 -3.84
N ARG A 25 16.55 -2.60 -3.99
CA ARG A 25 17.55 -3.64 -3.69
C ARG A 25 18.80 -3.55 -4.57
N LYS A 26 18.65 -3.08 -5.82
CA LYS A 26 19.75 -2.96 -6.78
C LYS A 26 20.48 -1.62 -6.70
N MET A 27 19.87 -0.60 -6.09
CA MET A 27 20.37 0.77 -6.04
C MET A 27 20.31 1.34 -4.61
N PRO A 28 21.27 0.96 -3.71
CA PRO A 28 21.24 1.36 -2.29
C PRO A 28 21.17 2.88 -2.07
N TYR A 29 21.83 3.66 -2.92
CA TYR A 29 21.84 5.13 -2.83
C TYR A 29 20.49 5.80 -3.16
N MET A 30 19.57 5.09 -3.84
CA MET A 30 18.19 5.53 -4.11
C MET A 30 17.17 4.76 -3.28
N ALA A 31 17.60 3.77 -2.49
CA ALA A 31 16.71 2.83 -1.82
C ALA A 31 15.67 3.52 -0.92
N PRO A 32 15.98 4.54 -0.11
CA PRO A 32 14.95 5.20 0.72
C PRO A 32 13.80 5.78 -0.11
N SER A 33 14.12 6.47 -1.20
CA SER A 33 13.12 7.06 -2.10
C SER A 33 12.29 6.01 -2.84
N LEU A 34 12.94 4.94 -3.31
CA LEU A 34 12.29 3.86 -4.04
C LEU A 34 11.41 2.99 -3.12
N ILE A 35 11.84 2.76 -1.89
CA ILE A 35 11.04 2.09 -0.86
C ILE A 35 9.77 2.90 -0.58
N LEU A 36 9.91 4.21 -0.38
CA LEU A 36 8.76 5.08 -0.12
C LEU A 36 7.76 5.08 -1.28
N GLU A 37 8.23 5.13 -2.53
CA GLU A 37 7.34 5.04 -3.70
C GLU A 37 6.69 3.67 -3.83
N ALA A 38 7.44 2.58 -3.62
CA ALA A 38 6.88 1.22 -3.65
C ALA A 38 5.72 1.06 -2.65
N ILE A 39 5.92 1.60 -1.45
CA ILE A 39 4.95 1.64 -0.37
C ILE A 39 3.68 2.46 -0.77
N ARG A 40 3.86 3.66 -1.35
CA ARG A 40 2.74 4.49 -1.84
C ARG A 40 1.95 3.80 -2.93
N LYS A 41 2.61 3.10 -3.84
CA LYS A 41 1.96 2.35 -4.91
C LYS A 41 1.20 1.15 -4.38
N ALA A 42 1.74 0.43 -3.40
CA ALA A 42 1.03 -0.65 -2.73
C ALA A 42 -0.27 -0.17 -2.06
N ARG A 43 -0.22 0.98 -1.35
CA ARG A 43 -1.41 1.62 -0.79
C ARG A 43 -2.45 1.94 -1.88
N ASN A 44 -2.02 2.59 -2.95
CA ASN A 44 -2.93 2.94 -4.04
C ASN A 44 -3.57 1.71 -4.67
N ALA A 45 -2.83 0.60 -4.80
CA ALA A 45 -3.40 -0.64 -5.28
C ALA A 45 -4.55 -1.14 -4.40
N ILE A 46 -4.37 -1.13 -3.07
CA ILE A 46 -5.42 -1.47 -2.12
C ILE A 46 -6.63 -0.57 -2.32
N TYR A 47 -6.42 0.74 -2.40
CA TYR A 47 -7.51 1.70 -2.50
C TYR A 47 -8.29 1.53 -3.81
N TYR A 48 -7.60 1.38 -4.95
CA TYR A 48 -8.25 1.11 -6.23
C TYR A 48 -9.01 -0.22 -6.23
N SER A 49 -8.55 -1.23 -5.49
CA SER A 49 -9.26 -2.51 -5.39
C SER A 49 -10.57 -2.40 -4.60
N LEU A 50 -10.58 -1.58 -3.55
CA LEU A 50 -11.73 -1.42 -2.66
C LEU A 50 -12.75 -0.38 -3.17
N GLY A 51 -12.32 0.60 -3.96
CA GLY A 51 -13.18 1.69 -4.35
C GLY A 51 -12.46 2.83 -5.07
N GLU A 52 -13.01 4.03 -4.97
CA GLU A 52 -12.37 5.23 -5.50
C GLU A 52 -11.36 5.78 -4.48
N PRO A 53 -10.05 5.87 -4.80
CA PRO A 53 -9.02 6.21 -3.83
C PRO A 53 -9.25 7.51 -3.09
N ALA A 54 -9.73 8.56 -3.77
CA ALA A 54 -9.99 9.85 -3.14
C ALA A 54 -11.03 9.76 -2.01
N PHE A 55 -12.04 8.90 -2.16
CA PHE A 55 -13.03 8.69 -1.10
C PHE A 55 -12.47 7.85 0.04
N ILE A 56 -11.74 6.78 -0.27
CA ILE A 56 -11.14 5.92 0.76
C ILE A 56 -10.13 6.71 1.59
N GLU A 57 -9.29 7.51 0.95
CA GLU A 57 -8.31 8.36 1.63
C GLU A 57 -8.97 9.33 2.61
N ASN A 58 -10.08 9.97 2.20
CA ASN A 58 -10.82 10.85 3.09
C ASN A 58 -11.38 10.09 4.31
N VAL A 59 -12.00 8.92 4.10
CA VAL A 59 -12.57 8.12 5.18
C VAL A 59 -11.49 7.64 6.16
N VAL A 60 -10.34 7.19 5.65
CA VAL A 60 -9.20 6.76 6.49
C VAL A 60 -8.65 7.94 7.29
N ARG A 61 -8.44 9.09 6.65
CA ARG A 61 -7.91 10.30 7.29
C ARG A 61 -8.85 10.82 8.38
N GLU A 62 -10.14 10.90 8.08
CA GLU A 62 -11.16 11.29 9.07
C GLU A 62 -11.17 10.35 10.27
N ASN A 63 -10.97 9.05 10.06
CA ASN A 63 -10.95 8.08 11.15
C ASN A 63 -9.68 8.17 12.01
N ILE A 64 -8.54 8.52 11.41
CA ILE A 64 -7.30 8.83 12.14
C ILE A 64 -7.47 10.08 13.00
N GLU A 65 -8.04 11.15 12.44
CA GLU A 65 -8.23 12.43 13.15
C GLU A 65 -9.34 12.36 14.22
N LYS A 66 -10.42 11.65 13.92
CA LYS A 66 -11.59 11.50 14.78
C LYS A 66 -12.04 10.03 14.75
N PRO A 67 -11.43 9.18 15.59
CA PRO A 67 -11.78 7.78 15.68
C PRO A 67 -13.27 7.63 15.94
N GLN A 68 -14.01 7.16 14.94
CA GLN A 68 -15.41 6.83 15.10
C GLN A 68 -15.48 5.56 15.94
N ALA A 69 -16.39 5.49 16.92
CA ALA A 69 -16.58 4.30 17.77
C ALA A 69 -17.15 3.07 17.02
N GLY A 70 -17.09 3.07 15.69
CA GLY A 70 -17.56 2.00 14.82
C GLY A 70 -16.56 0.85 14.79
N ASN A 71 -17.08 -0.38 14.86
CA ASN A 71 -16.30 -1.61 14.91
C ASN A 71 -16.08 -2.20 13.50
N ASP A 72 -15.84 -1.35 12.48
CA ASP A 72 -15.62 -1.81 11.11
C ASP A 72 -14.19 -2.38 10.96
N PRO A 73 -14.05 -3.71 10.79
CA PRO A 73 -12.74 -4.34 10.69
C PRO A 73 -11.96 -3.93 9.43
N ILE A 74 -12.65 -3.58 8.34
CA ILE A 74 -12.01 -3.15 7.08
C ILE A 74 -11.42 -1.75 7.29
N LEU A 75 -12.20 -0.84 7.86
CA LEU A 75 -11.72 0.51 8.15
C LEU A 75 -10.55 0.48 9.12
N LYS A 76 -10.62 -0.34 10.17
CA LYS A 76 -9.52 -0.53 11.12
C LYS A 76 -8.25 -1.02 10.42
N CYS A 77 -8.35 -2.02 9.53
CA CYS A 77 -7.22 -2.51 8.75
C CYS A 77 -6.61 -1.42 7.86
N LEU A 78 -7.43 -0.60 7.19
CA LEU A 78 -6.95 0.50 6.36
C LEU A 78 -6.24 1.59 7.16
N VAL A 79 -6.73 1.90 8.36
CA VAL A 79 -6.09 2.83 9.29
C VAL A 79 -4.74 2.28 9.77
N GLU A 80 -4.69 1.02 10.18
CA GLU A 80 -3.43 0.36 10.60
C GLU A 80 -2.39 0.37 9.48
N ILE A 81 -2.81 0.08 8.24
CA ILE A 81 -1.94 0.18 7.07
C ILE A 81 -1.44 1.62 6.92
N GLU A 82 -2.32 2.62 6.95
CA GLU A 82 -1.94 4.02 6.80
C GLU A 82 -0.94 4.50 7.86
N GLU A 83 -1.15 4.13 9.12
CA GLU A 83 -0.21 4.42 10.21
C GLU A 83 1.15 3.76 9.98
N MET A 84 1.19 2.52 9.50
CA MET A 84 2.44 1.85 9.11
C MET A 84 3.16 2.60 7.97
N LEU A 85 2.43 3.10 6.96
CA LEU A 85 3.01 3.91 5.88
C LEU A 85 3.62 5.20 6.42
N GLN A 86 2.93 5.89 7.33
CA GLN A 86 3.42 7.12 7.94
C GLN A 86 4.67 6.88 8.78
N GLN A 87 4.71 5.78 9.54
CA GLN A 87 5.90 5.39 10.31
C GLN A 87 7.09 5.09 9.39
N LEU A 88 6.86 4.41 8.26
CA LEU A 88 7.89 4.11 7.27
C LEU A 88 8.40 5.36 6.56
N ALA A 89 7.54 6.34 6.30
CA ALA A 89 7.93 7.62 5.73
C ALA A 89 8.76 8.48 6.70
N GLN A 90 8.57 8.33 8.02
CA GLN A 90 9.34 9.02 9.05
C GLN A 90 10.67 8.32 9.39
N LEU A 91 10.84 7.07 8.96
CA LEU A 91 12.02 6.23 9.23
C LEU A 91 13.23 6.56 8.35
N GLU A 92 13.30 7.79 7.82
CA GLU A 92 14.49 8.29 7.12
C GLU A 92 15.74 7.95 7.95
N GLU A 93 16.61 7.12 7.37
CA GLU A 93 18.01 6.86 7.75
C GLU A 93 18.38 5.76 8.76
N VAL A 94 17.48 5.20 9.60
CA VAL A 94 18.00 4.39 10.74
C VAL A 94 18.27 2.91 10.42
N ASN A 95 17.56 2.29 9.44
CA ASN A 95 17.84 0.90 9.03
C ASN A 95 17.20 0.54 7.67
N GLU A 96 17.96 0.69 6.59
CA GLU A 96 17.53 0.37 5.21
C GLU A 96 17.05 -1.08 5.06
N GLU A 97 17.73 -2.05 5.67
CA GLU A 97 17.35 -3.47 5.59
C GLU A 97 16.00 -3.73 6.26
N LYS A 98 15.73 -3.08 7.40
CA LYS A 98 14.45 -3.17 8.09
C LYS A 98 13.34 -2.50 7.29
N ALA A 99 13.58 -1.31 6.73
CA ALA A 99 12.63 -0.62 5.88
C ALA A 99 12.28 -1.45 4.64
N MET A 100 13.27 -2.08 4.01
CA MET A 100 13.09 -2.98 2.88
C MET A 100 12.20 -4.18 3.23
N LYS A 101 12.43 -4.83 4.38
CA LYS A 101 11.60 -5.96 4.84
C LYS A 101 10.17 -5.54 5.16
N GLN A 102 9.99 -4.37 5.77
CA GLN A 102 8.65 -3.87 6.07
C GLN A 102 7.88 -3.50 4.80
N ALA A 103 8.56 -2.89 3.82
CA ALA A 103 7.98 -2.61 2.50
C ALA A 103 7.59 -3.89 1.76
N ASP A 104 8.45 -4.92 1.77
CA ASP A 104 8.18 -6.24 1.18
C ASP A 104 6.91 -6.87 1.78
N SER A 105 6.82 -6.92 3.12
CA SER A 105 5.62 -7.42 3.82
C SER A 105 4.36 -6.64 3.47
N LEU A 106 4.46 -5.31 3.30
CA LEU A 106 3.32 -4.47 2.95
C LEU A 106 2.86 -4.68 1.52
N ILE A 107 3.79 -4.83 0.57
CA ILE A 107 3.48 -5.16 -0.83
C ILE A 107 2.86 -6.56 -0.92
N GLN A 108 3.32 -7.50 -0.11
CA GLN A 108 2.73 -8.83 -0.03
C GLN A 108 1.29 -8.77 0.51
N LEU A 109 1.06 -8.05 1.60
CA LEU A 109 -0.29 -7.81 2.14
C LEU A 109 -1.20 -7.13 1.12
N ALA A 110 -0.69 -6.10 0.42
CA ALA A 110 -1.42 -5.42 -0.64
C ALA A 110 -1.80 -6.39 -1.77
N SER A 111 -0.88 -7.28 -2.15
CA SER A 111 -1.14 -8.32 -3.15
C SER A 111 -2.27 -9.24 -2.68
N GLU A 112 -2.21 -9.74 -1.44
CA GLU A 112 -3.24 -10.62 -0.87
C GLU A 112 -4.62 -9.96 -0.81
N ILE A 113 -4.70 -8.69 -0.42
CA ILE A 113 -5.97 -7.93 -0.37
C ILE A 113 -6.53 -7.76 -1.80
N VAL A 114 -5.69 -7.31 -2.73
CA VAL A 114 -6.12 -7.06 -4.11
C VAL A 114 -6.56 -8.38 -4.76
N GLU A 115 -5.86 -9.48 -4.52
CA GLU A 115 -6.26 -10.82 -4.99
C GLU A 115 -7.59 -11.26 -4.37
N ALA A 116 -7.78 -11.05 -3.06
CA ALA A 116 -9.03 -11.41 -2.38
C ALA A 116 -10.24 -10.61 -2.89
N VAL A 117 -10.03 -9.35 -3.29
CA VAL A 117 -11.11 -8.46 -3.76
C VAL A 117 -11.39 -8.61 -5.25
N ILE A 118 -10.34 -8.80 -6.07
CA ILE A 118 -10.44 -8.85 -7.53
C ILE A 118 -10.58 -10.29 -8.06
N GLY A 119 -10.20 -11.29 -7.27
CA GLY A 119 -10.24 -12.71 -7.63
C GLY A 119 -9.22 -13.14 -8.68
N GLU A 120 -8.27 -12.28 -9.05
CA GLU A 120 -7.19 -12.55 -10.00
C GLU A 120 -5.84 -12.37 -9.33
N LYS A 121 -4.92 -13.31 -9.61
CA LYS A 121 -3.52 -13.20 -9.19
C LYS A 121 -2.76 -12.22 -10.06
N VAL A 122 -1.86 -11.46 -9.43
CA VAL A 122 -0.86 -10.71 -10.19
C VAL A 122 0.19 -11.72 -10.68
N GLU A 123 0.20 -12.02 -11.98
CA GLU A 123 1.28 -12.81 -12.58
C GLU A 123 2.63 -12.08 -12.36
N GLU A 124 3.63 -12.84 -11.91
CA GLU A 124 5.00 -12.41 -11.60
C GLU A 124 5.79 -11.93 -12.81
#